data_AF-A0A257QYD1-F1
#
_entry.id   AF-A0A257QYD1-F1
#
_cell.length_a   1.000
_cell.length_b   1.000
_cell.length_c   1.000
_cell.angle_alpha   90.00
_cell.angle_beta   90.00
_cell.angle_gamma   90.00
#
_symmetry.space_group_name_H-M   'P 1'
#
loop_
_entity.id
_entity.type
_entity.pdbx_description
1 polymer ?
#
loop_
_entity_poly.entity_id
_entity_poly.type
_entity_poly.pdbx_seq_one_letter_code
_entity_poly.pdbx_strand_id
1 'polypeptide(L)'
;MNDVKDIIKEFINLLSAENAALRAGDFSKPASFLVEKAALAARFSALPPEQQSSAGDFDRLEPLIQQNRLLLESAIDTQSRVISTVLSACEKPLAQSYRQGAPRPLAMRPVAFSAQA
;
A
#
# COMPACT_ATOMS: atom_id res chain seq x y z
N MET A 1 31.76 -3.30 13.26
CA MET A 1 30.69 -4.31 13.44
C MET A 1 29.42 -3.59 13.92
N ASN A 2 28.79 -2.82 13.04
CA ASN A 2 27.51 -2.12 13.28
C ASN A 2 26.62 -2.08 12.01
N ASP A 3 27.11 -2.61 10.88
CA ASP A 3 26.54 -2.37 9.55
C ASP A 3 25.10 -2.86 9.40
N VAL A 4 24.73 -3.97 10.04
CA VAL A 4 23.35 -4.52 9.93
C VAL A 4 22.33 -3.63 10.62
N LYS A 5 22.65 -3.13 11.82
CA LYS A 5 21.74 -2.27 12.58
C LYS A 5 21.52 -0.93 11.89
N ASP A 6 22.58 -0.39 11.30
CA ASP A 6 22.51 0.85 10.53
C ASP A 6 21.65 0.65 9.28
N ILE A 7 21.85 -0.44 8.53
CA ILE A 7 21.03 -0.78 7.36
C ILE A 7 19.55 -0.96 7.73
N ILE A 8 19.25 -1.66 8.83
CA ILE A 8 17.87 -1.85 9.28
C ILE A 8 17.23 -0.51 9.70
N LYS A 9 17.99 0.35 10.39
CA LYS A 9 17.51 1.69 10.76
C LYS A 9 17.23 2.55 9.52
N GLU A 10 18.08 2.48 8.51
CA GLU A 10 17.88 3.14 7.21
C GLU A 10 16.60 2.61 6.54
N PHE A 11 16.38 1.30 6.50
CA PHE A 11 15.15 0.69 6.00
C PHE A 11 13.90 1.15 6.76
N ILE A 12 13.94 1.19 8.09
CA ILE A 12 12.84 1.64 8.94
C ILE A 12 12.47 3.09 8.61
N ASN A 13 13.46 3.97 8.49
CA ASN A 13 13.24 5.38 8.17
C ASN A 13 12.60 5.54 6.78
N LEU A 14 13.16 4.83 5.79
CA LEU A 14 12.70 4.89 4.41
C LEU A 14 11.26 4.38 4.25
N LEU A 15 10.95 3.21 4.82
CA LEU A 15 9.59 2.65 4.80
C LEU A 15 8.59 3.49 5.61
N SER A 16 9.03 4.11 6.70
CA SER A 16 8.16 5.02 7.48
C SER A 16 7.79 6.25 6.65
N ALA A 17 8.77 6.86 5.97
CA ALA A 17 8.54 8.01 5.09
C ALA A 17 7.65 7.64 3.90
N GLU A 18 7.87 6.47 3.31
CA GLU A 18 7.05 5.98 2.22
C GLU A 18 5.61 5.68 2.65
N ASN A 19 5.41 4.99 3.78
CA ASN A 19 4.07 4.72 4.31
C ASN A 19 3.33 6.02 4.63
N ALA A 20 4.04 7.07 5.07
CA ALA A 20 3.45 8.39 5.25
C ALA A 20 3.02 9.03 3.91
N ALA A 21 3.86 8.94 2.88
CA ALA A 21 3.54 9.45 1.55
C ALA A 21 2.36 8.72 0.89
N LEU A 22 2.34 7.37 0.97
CA LEU A 22 1.25 6.55 0.45
C LEU A 22 -0.10 6.88 1.12
N ARG A 23 -0.12 7.08 2.44
CA ARG A 23 -1.33 7.53 3.15
C ARG A 23 -1.80 8.91 2.71
N ALA A 24 -0.88 9.79 2.33
CA ALA A 24 -1.19 11.11 1.81
C ALA A 24 -1.59 11.09 0.32
N GLY A 25 -1.55 9.94 -0.35
CA GLY A 25 -1.79 9.83 -1.79
C GLY A 25 -0.68 10.40 -2.66
N ASP A 26 0.50 10.68 -2.08
CA ASP A 26 1.67 11.17 -2.81
C ASP A 26 2.47 9.99 -3.35
N PHE A 27 2.15 9.56 -4.57
CA PHE A 27 2.82 8.45 -5.25
C PHE A 27 4.18 8.85 -5.87
N SER A 28 4.49 10.14 -5.93
CA SER A 28 5.76 10.62 -6.48
C SER A 28 6.94 10.32 -5.54
N LYS A 29 6.71 10.41 -4.23
CA LYS A 29 7.72 10.10 -3.21
C LYS A 29 8.12 8.62 -3.15
N PRO A 30 7.21 7.64 -3.07
CA PRO A 30 7.53 6.22 -3.18
C PRO A 30 8.41 5.89 -4.40
N ALA A 31 8.11 6.50 -5.56
CA ALA A 31 8.91 6.33 -6.76
C ALA A 31 10.34 6.90 -6.61
N SER A 32 10.50 8.05 -5.95
CA SER A 32 11.81 8.64 -5.68
C SER A 32 12.69 7.80 -4.76
N PHE A 33 12.09 6.94 -3.92
CA PHE A 33 12.81 6.08 -2.98
C PHE A 33 13.31 4.77 -3.60
N LEU A 34 12.97 4.46 -4.86
CA LEU A 34 13.33 3.18 -5.49
C LEU A 34 14.84 2.94 -5.55
N VAL A 35 15.62 3.96 -5.92
CA VAL A 35 17.08 3.86 -6.01
C VAL A 35 17.70 3.60 -4.64
N GLU A 36 17.25 4.33 -3.62
CA GLU A 36 17.74 4.21 -2.25
C GLU A 36 17.39 2.84 -1.65
N LYS A 37 16.15 2.36 -1.85
CA LYS A 37 15.74 1.01 -1.44
C LYS A 37 16.58 -0.08 -2.11
N ALA A 38 16.83 0.04 -3.41
CA ALA A 38 17.62 -0.93 -4.15
C ALA A 38 19.07 -0.98 -3.60
N ALA A 39 19.65 0.18 -3.31
CA ALA A 39 20.97 0.27 -2.70
C ALA A 39 21.00 -0.35 -1.28
N LEU A 40 19.99 -0.10 -0.45
CA LEU A 40 19.86 -0.69 0.87
C LEU A 40 19.67 -2.22 0.81
N ALA A 41 18.85 -2.71 -0.11
CA ALA A 41 18.66 -4.14 -0.33
C ALA A 41 19.96 -4.82 -0.79
N ALA A 42 20.71 -4.18 -1.69
CA ALA A 42 22.01 -4.67 -2.14
C ALA A 42 23.01 -4.74 -0.96
N ARG A 43 23.11 -3.66 -0.16
CA ARG A 43 23.96 -3.62 1.05
C ARG A 43 23.58 -4.72 2.04
N PHE A 44 22.28 -4.91 2.28
CA PHE A 44 21.79 -5.96 3.17
C PHE A 44 22.14 -7.36 2.65
N SER A 45 21.94 -7.61 1.35
CA SER A 45 22.24 -8.91 0.71
C SER A 45 23.73 -9.26 0.70
N ALA A 46 24.60 -8.26 0.75
CA ALA A 46 26.05 -8.43 0.80
C ALA A 46 26.57 -8.79 2.20
N LEU A 47 25.74 -8.71 3.24
CA LEU A 47 26.12 -9.08 4.60
C LEU A 47 26.28 -10.60 4.73
N PRO A 48 27.22 -11.10 5.56
CA PRO A 48 27.29 -12.52 5.91
C PRO A 48 25.97 -13.03 6.51
N PRO A 49 25.57 -14.30 6.25
CA PRO A 49 24.31 -14.87 6.74
C PRO A 49 24.17 -14.81 8.27
N GLU A 50 25.28 -14.94 8.97
CA GLU A 50 25.35 -14.87 10.44
C GLU A 50 24.96 -13.49 10.97
N GLN A 51 25.25 -12.44 10.20
CA GLN A 51 24.89 -11.06 10.56
C GLN A 51 23.45 -10.73 10.17
N GLN A 52 22.93 -11.31 9.08
CA GLN A 52 21.53 -11.19 8.68
C GLN A 52 20.58 -11.83 9.69
N SER A 53 21.02 -12.86 10.40
CA SER A 53 20.21 -13.63 11.36
C SER A 53 20.26 -13.06 12.79
N SER A 54 21.18 -12.14 13.07
CA SER A 54 21.48 -11.59 14.41
C SER A 54 20.57 -10.43 14.82
N ALA A 55 19.63 -9.98 13.99
CA ALA A 55 18.93 -8.72 14.21
C ALA A 55 17.57 -8.91 14.90
N GLY A 56 17.54 -8.75 16.22
CA GLY A 56 16.30 -8.46 16.96
C GLY A 56 15.59 -7.15 16.53
N ASP A 57 16.16 -6.42 15.57
CA ASP A 57 15.58 -5.20 14.99
C ASP A 57 14.57 -5.48 13.86
N PHE A 58 14.41 -6.74 13.39
CA PHE A 58 13.38 -7.09 12.40
C PHE A 58 11.95 -6.93 12.92
N ASP A 59 11.75 -7.04 14.24
CA ASP A 59 10.44 -6.89 14.89
C ASP A 59 9.79 -5.53 14.57
N ARG A 60 10.60 -4.50 14.32
CA ARG A 60 10.11 -3.16 13.95
C ARG A 60 9.98 -2.96 12.45
N LEU A 61 10.75 -3.71 11.66
CA LEU A 61 10.78 -3.60 10.21
C LEU A 61 9.60 -4.33 9.56
N GLU A 62 9.27 -5.52 10.04
CA GLU A 62 8.17 -6.34 9.53
C GLU A 62 6.80 -5.63 9.50
N PRO A 63 6.33 -4.98 10.58
CA PRO A 63 5.05 -4.27 10.52
C PRO A 63 5.05 -3.12 9.51
N LEU A 64 6.19 -2.47 9.28
CA LEU A 64 6.32 -1.41 8.28
C LEU A 64 6.21 -1.95 6.85
N ILE A 65 6.82 -3.11 6.58
CA ILE A 65 6.72 -3.81 5.29
C ILE A 65 5.27 -4.23 5.03
N GLN A 66 4.61 -4.85 6.02
CA GLN A 66 3.21 -5.28 5.89
C GLN A 66 2.29 -4.08 5.63
N GLN A 67 2.51 -2.98 6.34
CA GLN A 67 1.75 -1.76 6.12
C GLN A 67 1.99 -1.16 4.73
N ASN A 68 3.23 -1.12 4.26
CA ASN A 68 3.58 -0.65 2.93
C ASN A 68 2.85 -1.44 1.86
N ARG A 69 2.87 -2.76 1.97
CA ARG A 69 2.15 -3.69 1.10
C ARG A 69 0.65 -3.39 1.07
N LEU A 70 0.00 -3.28 2.21
CA LEU A 70 -1.45 -3.02 2.29
C LEU A 70 -1.82 -1.67 1.66
N LEU A 71 -0.99 -0.64 1.86
CA LEU A 71 -1.20 0.69 1.26
C LEU A 71 -1.08 0.63 -0.27
N LEU A 72 -0.09 -0.10 -0.79
CA LEU A 72 0.09 -0.29 -2.23
C LEU A 72 -1.06 -1.11 -2.84
N GLU A 73 -1.48 -2.20 -2.19
CA GLU A 73 -2.62 -3.01 -2.63
C GLU A 73 -3.91 -2.17 -2.68
N SER A 74 -4.15 -1.34 -1.66
CA SER A 74 -5.29 -0.42 -1.63
C SER A 74 -5.24 0.64 -2.73
N ALA A 75 -4.05 1.19 -3.01
CA ALA A 75 -3.86 2.14 -4.10
C ALA A 75 -4.13 1.49 -5.46
N ILE A 76 -3.65 0.26 -5.68
CA ILE A 76 -3.88 -0.51 -6.91
C ILE A 76 -5.38 -0.81 -7.10
N ASP A 77 -6.09 -1.26 -6.06
CA ASP A 77 -7.55 -1.50 -6.13
C ASP A 77 -8.30 -0.21 -6.49
N THR A 78 -7.94 0.91 -5.86
CA THR A 78 -8.54 2.22 -6.15
C THR A 78 -8.30 2.63 -7.60
N GLN A 79 -7.06 2.59 -8.07
CA GLN A 79 -6.72 2.96 -9.45
C GLN A 79 -7.40 2.02 -10.47
N SER A 80 -7.50 0.73 -10.18
CA SER A 80 -8.18 -0.24 -11.04
C SER A 80 -9.67 0.09 -11.20
N ARG A 81 -10.34 0.49 -10.12
CA ARG A 81 -11.75 0.92 -10.17
C ARG A 81 -11.94 2.22 -10.93
N VAL A 82 -11.03 3.18 -10.77
CA VAL A 82 -11.05 4.43 -11.54
C VAL A 82 -10.89 4.13 -13.02
N ILE A 83 -9.92 3.31 -13.40
CA ILE A 83 -9.70 2.89 -14.79
C ILE A 83 -10.94 2.19 -15.34
N SER A 84 -11.50 1.22 -14.61
CA SER A 84 -12.71 0.51 -15.03
C SER A 84 -13.90 1.46 -15.22
N THR A 85 -14.07 2.44 -14.34
CA THR A 85 -15.13 3.45 -14.45
C THR A 85 -14.94 4.31 -15.68
N VAL A 86 -13.72 4.82 -15.92
CA VAL A 86 -13.41 5.62 -17.12
C VAL A 86 -13.61 4.81 -18.39
N LEU A 87 -13.15 3.56 -18.43
CA LEU A 87 -13.37 2.66 -19.57
C LEU A 87 -14.87 2.44 -19.82
N SER A 88 -15.67 2.19 -18.79
CA SER A 88 -17.12 2.04 -18.92
C SER A 88 -17.84 3.31 -19.40
N ALA A 89 -17.27 4.49 -19.14
CA ALA A 89 -17.80 5.76 -19.63
C ALA A 89 -17.36 6.07 -21.08
N CYS A 90 -16.17 5.63 -21.46
CA CYS A 90 -15.63 5.73 -22.82
C CYS A 90 -16.28 4.73 -23.77
N GLU A 91 -16.60 3.53 -23.28
CA GLU A 91 -17.49 2.57 -23.92
C GLU A 91 -18.93 3.10 -23.82
N LYS A 92 -19.29 4.09 -24.65
CA LYS A 92 -20.70 4.50 -24.80
C LYS A 92 -21.57 3.25 -24.91
N PRO A 93 -22.72 3.18 -24.21
CA PRO A 93 -23.65 2.10 -24.42
C PRO A 93 -24.08 2.14 -25.89
N LEU A 94 -23.72 1.09 -26.64
CA LEU A 94 -24.45 0.77 -27.86
C LEU A 94 -25.88 0.57 -27.40
N ALA A 95 -26.76 1.45 -27.86
CA ALA A 95 -28.18 1.46 -27.53
C ALA A 95 -28.73 0.04 -27.74
N GLN A 96 -28.93 -0.70 -26.65
CA GLN A 96 -29.69 -1.93 -26.64
C GLN A 96 -30.60 -1.90 -25.42
N SER A 97 -31.79 -1.36 -25.68
CA SER A 97 -33.05 -1.93 -25.25
C SER A 97 -33.09 -2.40 -23.81
N TYR A 98 -33.47 -1.47 -22.95
CA TYR A 98 -34.01 -1.64 -21.60
C TYR A 98 -34.99 -2.84 -21.56
N ARG A 99 -34.50 -4.07 -21.37
CA ARG A 99 -35.33 -5.19 -20.95
C ARG A 99 -35.52 -5.07 -19.45
N GLN A 100 -36.76 -4.73 -19.10
CA GLN A 100 -37.32 -4.81 -17.75
C GLN A 100 -36.95 -6.13 -17.09
N GLY A 101 -36.35 -6.07 -15.90
CA GLY A 101 -35.93 -7.27 -15.16
C GLY A 101 -35.37 -6.98 -13.77
N ALA A 102 -36.16 -6.27 -12.96
CA ALA A 102 -36.11 -6.13 -11.48
C ALA A 102 -34.84 -5.58 -10.79
N PRO A 103 -34.95 -4.49 -9.98
CA PRO A 103 -33.90 -4.10 -9.05
C PRO A 103 -33.93 -5.01 -7.80
N ARG A 104 -32.79 -5.53 -7.36
CA ARG A 104 -32.62 -6.00 -5.97
C ARG A 104 -32.40 -4.76 -5.08
N PRO A 105 -33.14 -4.57 -3.97
CA PRO A 105 -32.93 -3.43 -3.09
C PRO A 105 -31.65 -3.62 -2.27
N LEU A 106 -30.78 -2.61 -2.31
CA LEU A 106 -29.69 -2.45 -1.34
C LEU A 106 -30.31 -2.11 0.02
N ALA A 107 -30.32 -3.08 0.94
CA ALA A 107 -30.63 -2.82 2.34
C ALA A 107 -29.43 -2.10 2.99
N MET A 108 -29.42 -0.77 2.94
CA MET A 108 -28.58 0.02 3.83
C MET A 108 -29.21 0.03 5.22
N ARG A 109 -28.57 -0.62 6.19
CA ARG A 109 -28.84 -0.41 7.62
C ARG A 109 -28.06 0.82 8.09
N PRO A 110 -28.72 1.87 8.63
CA PRO A 110 -28.01 2.93 9.33
C PRO A 110 -27.52 2.42 10.69
N VAL A 111 -26.22 2.57 10.95
CA VAL A 111 -25.62 2.38 12.27
C VAL A 111 -25.99 3.60 13.12
N ALA A 112 -26.82 3.40 14.15
CA ALA A 112 -27.09 4.42 15.14
C ALA A 112 -25.95 4.43 16.18
N PHE A 113 -25.14 5.49 16.16
CA PHE A 113 -24.19 5.78 17.23
C PHE A 113 -24.94 6.56 18.31
N SER A 114 -25.28 5.89 19.41
CA SER A 114 -25.82 6.54 20.60
C SER A 114 -24.69 6.62 21.64
N ALA A 115 -24.08 7.79 21.75
CA ALA A 115 -23.27 8.15 22.91
C ALA A 115 -24.10 9.14 23.73
N GLN A 116 -24.48 8.74 24.94
CA GLN A 116 -24.91 9.68 25.97
C GLN A 116 -23.99 9.49 27.19
N ALA A 117 -23.50 10.63 27.66
CA ALA A 117 -22.76 10.83 28.89
C ALA A 117 -23.68 10.77 30.11
#